data_AF-A0A875S909-F1
#
_entry.id   AF-A0A875S909-F1
#
_cell.length_a   1.000
_cell.length_b   1.000
_cell.length_c   1.000
_cell.angle_alpha   90.00
_cell.angle_beta   90.00
_cell.angle_gamma   90.00
#
_symmetry.space_group_name_H-M   'P 1'
#
loop_
_entity.id
_entity.type
_entity.pdbx_description
1 polymer ?
#
loop_
_entity_poly.entity_id
_entity_poly.type
_entity_poly.pdbx_seq_one_letter_code
_entity_poly.pdbx_strand_id
1 'polypeptide(L)'
;MPELLKPTKSDIKQLIGSSKDALTFWVETIILEKSSKAGTTSSAPAVSEIQTARLDSPLEELVKLASLVHARVTKLGIVFKPLIPEENYHACYKELDEGMHSMILLVSVSKQLQQEEQKYSFVFVEELLNCIKIVLTGYMGCLNELENAIDAENQGQSQRLVSVGKVWEACSDLQRQVQQGSSGLLKAKLKQTNQLINDASKEYNDWIANPTAEDQDFNDFANFDDLHNSKSLHNETEVDTTLIEFAKRWNGKIKMIKLLIMTLNKSIPDAKYNIKFSKTIDLLNSKSFKLSEKVDDLVASVIYDQDVEEAKSAGKELIEEATQAALLVRTMNEGNSTRTRWLDTWSKKFVE
;
A
#
# COMPACT_ATOMS: atom_id res chain seq x y z
N MET A 1 -23.73 26.21 -3.69
CA MET A 1 -24.42 27.06 -2.70
C MET A 1 -24.72 28.42 -3.34
N PRO A 2 -25.75 29.19 -2.91
CA PRO A 2 -25.94 30.55 -3.41
C PRO A 2 -24.73 31.42 -3.06
N GLU A 3 -24.24 32.19 -4.03
CA GLU A 3 -23.02 33.01 -3.89
C GLU A 3 -23.29 34.16 -2.91
N LEU A 4 -22.64 34.13 -1.74
CA LEU A 4 -22.73 35.20 -0.76
C LEU A 4 -21.97 36.43 -1.29
N LEU A 5 -22.69 37.51 -1.57
CA LEU A 5 -22.14 38.75 -2.10
C LEU A 5 -21.18 39.47 -1.12
N LYS A 6 -21.32 39.23 0.19
CA LYS A 6 -20.46 39.79 1.26
C LYS A 6 -20.34 38.80 2.43
N PRO A 7 -19.48 37.77 2.32
CA PRO A 7 -19.30 36.82 3.40
C PRO A 7 -18.54 37.45 4.57
N THR A 8 -18.94 37.06 5.78
CA THR A 8 -18.36 37.49 7.04
C THR A 8 -17.36 36.46 7.56
N LYS A 9 -16.58 36.84 8.58
CA LYS A 9 -15.72 35.92 9.35
C LYS A 9 -16.49 34.69 9.85
N SER A 10 -17.75 34.86 10.27
CA SER A 10 -18.61 33.77 10.73
C SER A 10 -18.98 32.80 9.60
N ASP A 11 -19.28 33.32 8.41
CA ASP A 11 -19.66 32.49 7.25
C ASP A 11 -18.49 31.60 6.80
N ILE A 12 -17.25 32.12 6.84
CA ILE A 12 -16.06 31.34 6.52
C ILE A 12 -15.87 30.22 7.55
N LYS A 13 -16.00 30.52 8.85
CA LYS A 13 -15.91 29.49 9.91
C LYS A 13 -16.98 28.41 9.76
N GLN A 14 -18.22 28.80 9.45
CA GLN A 14 -19.29 27.84 9.21
C GLN A 14 -18.99 26.95 7.99
N LEU A 15 -18.46 27.53 6.91
CA LEU A 15 -18.04 26.77 5.74
C LEU A 15 -16.89 25.81 6.08
N ILE A 16 -15.90 26.23 6.87
CA ILE A 16 -14.83 25.35 7.36
C ILE A 16 -15.40 24.19 8.17
N GLY A 17 -16.29 24.45 9.13
CA GLY A 17 -16.90 23.43 9.97
C GLY A 17 -17.65 22.38 9.14
N SER A 18 -18.59 22.82 8.29
CA SER A 18 -19.33 21.92 7.40
C SER A 18 -18.44 21.17 6.41
N SER A 19 -17.34 21.78 5.95
CA SER A 19 -16.35 21.14 5.10
C SER A 19 -15.62 20.01 5.81
N LYS A 20 -15.24 20.19 7.08
CA LYS A 20 -14.61 19.15 7.90
C LYS A 20 -15.56 17.98 8.14
N ASP A 21 -16.82 18.26 8.44
CA ASP A 21 -17.84 17.22 8.63
C ASP A 21 -18.00 16.39 7.35
N ALA A 22 -18.11 17.05 6.18
CA ALA A 22 -18.21 16.38 4.89
C ALA A 22 -16.97 15.52 4.57
N LEU A 23 -15.77 16.05 4.79
CA LEU A 23 -14.51 15.32 4.57
C LEU A 23 -14.39 14.10 5.49
N THR A 24 -14.77 14.24 6.76
CA THR A 24 -14.77 13.13 7.73
C THR A 24 -15.70 12.02 7.25
N PHE A 25 -16.93 12.39 6.88
CA PHE A 25 -17.91 11.46 6.33
C PHE A 25 -17.40 10.74 5.06
N TRP A 26 -16.78 11.47 4.12
CA TRP A 26 -16.24 10.85 2.89
C TRP A 26 -15.06 9.93 3.15
N VAL A 27 -14.15 10.31 4.06
CA VAL A 27 -13.03 9.46 4.46
C VAL A 27 -13.53 8.15 5.07
N GLU A 28 -14.53 8.22 5.95
CA GLU A 28 -15.16 7.03 6.54
C GLU A 28 -15.90 6.19 5.51
N THR A 29 -16.59 6.80 4.56
CA THR A 29 -17.34 6.08 3.53
C THR A 29 -16.42 5.34 2.56
N ILE A 30 -15.27 5.94 2.20
CA ILE A 30 -14.24 5.27 1.40
C ILE A 30 -13.65 4.06 2.18
N ILE A 31 -13.67 4.10 3.53
CA ILE A 31 -13.22 2.99 4.39
C ILE A 31 -14.29 1.89 4.53
N LEU A 32 -15.55 2.23 4.76
CA LEU A 32 -16.62 1.26 5.10
C LEU A 32 -16.98 0.31 3.95
N GLU A 33 -16.76 0.70 2.70
CA GLU A 33 -16.89 -0.20 1.54
C GLU A 33 -15.80 -1.28 1.49
N LYS A 34 -14.73 -1.14 2.28
CA LYS A 34 -13.74 -2.20 2.49
C LYS A 34 -14.30 -3.36 3.31
N SER A 35 -15.17 -3.07 4.29
CA SER A 35 -15.70 -4.06 5.24
C SER A 35 -16.94 -4.79 4.74
N SER A 36 -17.73 -4.20 3.85
CA SER A 36 -18.99 -4.78 3.36
C SER A 36 -18.81 -5.89 2.31
N LYS A 37 -17.58 -6.11 1.80
CA LYS A 37 -17.22 -7.31 1.02
C LYS A 37 -16.92 -8.54 1.89
N ALA A 38 -16.85 -8.40 3.22
CA ALA A 38 -16.82 -9.49 4.19
C ALA A 38 -18.15 -9.49 4.95
N GLY A 39 -18.99 -10.49 4.72
CA GLY A 39 -20.43 -10.40 4.98
C GLY A 39 -20.85 -9.90 6.36
N THR A 40 -21.78 -8.95 6.39
CA THR A 40 -22.93 -8.91 7.32
C THR A 40 -23.86 -7.78 6.90
N THR A 41 -25.13 -8.13 6.69
CA THR A 41 -26.24 -7.19 6.55
C THR A 41 -26.48 -6.49 7.88
N SER A 42 -26.13 -5.21 7.99
CA SER A 42 -26.71 -4.34 9.01
C SER A 42 -27.11 -3.01 8.40
N SER A 43 -28.38 -2.70 8.56
CA SER A 43 -29.06 -1.50 8.11
C SER A 43 -28.54 -0.28 8.88
N ALA A 44 -27.72 0.53 8.23
CA ALA A 44 -27.43 1.90 8.64
C ALA A 44 -28.38 2.88 7.89
N PRO A 45 -28.75 4.01 8.51
CA PRO A 45 -29.81 4.89 8.02
C PRO A 45 -29.40 5.53 6.68
N ALA A 46 -30.40 5.95 5.90
CA ALA A 46 -30.25 6.53 4.55
C ALA A 46 -29.28 7.73 4.54
N VAL A 47 -28.02 7.43 4.29
CA VAL A 47 -26.96 8.40 4.02
C VAL A 47 -27.16 8.89 2.59
N SER A 48 -27.09 10.21 2.37
CA SER A 48 -27.04 10.79 1.03
C SER A 48 -25.94 10.11 0.22
N GLU A 49 -26.34 9.25 -0.71
CA GLU A 49 -25.44 8.48 -1.54
C GLU A 49 -24.47 9.41 -2.26
N ILE A 50 -23.17 9.16 -2.11
CA ILE A 50 -22.14 9.87 -2.86
C ILE A 50 -22.42 9.64 -4.34
N GLN A 51 -22.70 10.72 -5.07
CA GLN A 51 -23.00 10.63 -6.48
C GLN A 51 -21.77 10.13 -7.24
N THR A 52 -21.94 9.00 -7.95
CA THR A 52 -20.87 8.42 -8.76
C THR A 52 -20.66 9.21 -10.04
N ALA A 53 -19.40 9.47 -10.39
CA ALA A 53 -19.02 10.05 -11.67
C ALA A 53 -19.33 9.09 -12.84
N ARG A 54 -19.42 9.64 -14.06
CA ARG A 54 -19.63 8.89 -15.30
C ARG A 54 -18.70 9.41 -16.39
N LEU A 55 -17.40 9.21 -16.18
CA LEU A 55 -16.34 9.71 -17.07
C LEU A 55 -15.80 8.58 -17.95
N ASP A 56 -15.49 8.86 -19.21
CA ASP A 56 -14.86 7.85 -20.08
C ASP A 56 -13.41 7.53 -19.64
N SER A 57 -12.69 8.57 -19.17
CA SER A 57 -11.29 8.50 -18.74
C SER A 57 -11.13 8.96 -17.27
N PRO A 58 -11.61 8.19 -16.27
CA PRO A 58 -11.57 8.61 -14.86
C PRO A 58 -10.14 8.82 -14.33
N LEU A 59 -9.16 8.08 -14.84
CA LEU A 59 -7.75 8.23 -14.44
C LEU A 59 -7.15 9.57 -14.89
N GLU A 60 -7.45 10.02 -16.10
CA GLU A 60 -6.99 11.34 -16.57
C GLU A 60 -7.63 12.46 -15.75
N GLU A 61 -8.90 12.29 -15.38
CA GLU A 61 -9.60 13.26 -14.54
C GLU A 61 -9.04 13.31 -13.12
N LEU A 62 -8.63 12.17 -12.54
CA LEU A 62 -7.92 12.16 -11.26
C LEU A 62 -6.65 13.02 -11.30
N VAL A 63 -5.87 12.95 -12.38
CA VAL A 63 -4.64 13.75 -12.52
C VAL A 63 -4.96 15.24 -12.58
N LYS A 64 -6.00 15.63 -13.32
CA LYS A 64 -6.46 17.03 -13.40
C LYS A 64 -6.97 17.53 -12.06
N LEU A 65 -7.78 16.72 -11.36
CA LEU A 65 -8.30 17.06 -10.04
C LEU A 65 -7.17 17.21 -9.02
N ALA A 66 -6.16 16.33 -9.03
CA ALA A 66 -4.99 16.47 -8.17
C ALA A 66 -4.23 17.79 -8.44
N SER A 67 -4.04 18.16 -9.71
CA SER A 67 -3.44 19.46 -10.08
C SER A 67 -4.30 20.64 -9.61
N LEU A 68 -5.62 20.53 -9.74
CA LEU A 68 -6.55 21.57 -9.32
C LEU A 68 -6.50 21.75 -7.81
N VAL A 69 -6.58 20.67 -7.03
CA VAL A 69 -6.48 20.69 -5.57
C VAL A 69 -5.14 21.28 -5.12
N HIS A 70 -4.04 20.88 -5.75
CA HIS A 70 -2.73 21.47 -5.50
C HIS A 70 -2.73 22.98 -5.70
N ALA A 71 -3.28 23.49 -6.81
CA ALA A 71 -3.37 24.92 -7.07
C ALA A 71 -4.28 25.65 -6.06
N ARG A 72 -5.41 25.04 -5.70
CA ARG A 72 -6.37 25.59 -4.73
C ARG A 72 -5.78 25.70 -3.33
N VAL A 73 -5.10 24.67 -2.84
CA VAL A 73 -4.50 24.71 -1.51
C VAL A 73 -3.37 25.75 -1.43
N THR A 74 -2.64 26.00 -2.53
CA THR A 74 -1.70 27.13 -2.60
C THR A 74 -2.39 28.47 -2.46
N LYS A 75 -3.48 28.69 -3.20
CA LYS A 75 -4.26 29.92 -3.10
C LYS A 75 -4.86 30.12 -1.71
N LEU A 76 -5.41 29.06 -1.11
CA LEU A 76 -5.88 29.09 0.27
C LEU A 76 -4.78 29.56 1.22
N GLY A 77 -3.57 29.03 1.08
CA GLY A 77 -2.46 29.48 1.91
C GLY A 77 -2.04 30.93 1.71
N ILE A 78 -2.33 31.53 0.56
CA ILE A 78 -2.07 32.94 0.27
C ILE A 78 -3.18 33.82 0.86
N VAL A 79 -4.44 33.49 0.61
CA VAL A 79 -5.58 34.34 1.02
C VAL A 79 -5.86 34.27 2.52
N PHE A 80 -5.49 33.17 3.18
CA PHE A 80 -5.58 33.01 4.64
C PHE A 80 -4.32 33.44 5.39
N LYS A 81 -3.43 34.24 4.77
CA LYS A 81 -2.26 34.78 5.47
C LYS A 81 -2.70 35.73 6.59
N PRO A 82 -2.36 35.46 7.88
CA PRO A 82 -2.71 36.37 8.98
C PRO A 82 -1.93 37.68 8.91
N LEU A 83 -2.49 38.84 9.30
CA LEU A 83 -3.88 39.16 9.61
C LEU A 83 -4.73 39.23 8.33
N ILE A 84 -5.94 38.66 8.34
CA ILE A 84 -6.85 38.67 7.17
C ILE A 84 -7.71 39.94 7.19
N PRO A 85 -7.56 40.87 6.22
CA PRO A 85 -8.42 42.04 6.11
C PRO A 85 -9.86 41.68 5.70
N GLU A 86 -10.86 42.45 6.11
CA GLU A 86 -12.28 42.16 5.82
C GLU A 86 -12.57 42.15 4.31
N GLU A 87 -11.90 42.99 3.53
CA GLU A 87 -12.01 43.01 2.07
C GLU A 87 -11.61 41.68 1.41
N ASN A 88 -10.82 40.85 2.10
CA ASN A 88 -10.37 39.55 1.60
C ASN A 88 -11.30 38.39 2.00
N TYR A 89 -12.30 38.60 2.85
CA TYR A 89 -13.22 37.54 3.28
C TYR A 89 -13.95 36.87 2.11
N HIS A 90 -14.32 37.65 1.08
CA HIS A 90 -14.91 37.09 -0.13
C HIS A 90 -13.97 36.14 -0.86
N ALA A 91 -12.68 36.49 -0.98
CA ALA A 91 -11.69 35.63 -1.61
C ALA A 91 -11.47 34.34 -0.80
N CYS A 92 -11.39 34.44 0.53
CA CYS A 92 -11.28 33.29 1.42
C CYS A 92 -12.47 32.33 1.27
N TYR A 93 -13.69 32.86 1.32
CA TYR A 93 -14.91 32.06 1.17
C TYR A 93 -14.96 31.36 -0.19
N LYS A 94 -14.71 32.11 -1.26
CA LYS A 94 -14.77 31.60 -2.64
C LYS A 94 -13.73 30.51 -2.89
N GLU A 95 -12.47 30.72 -2.49
CA GLU A 95 -11.42 29.71 -2.71
C GLU A 95 -11.65 28.46 -1.85
N LEU A 96 -12.24 28.60 -0.65
CA LEU A 96 -12.63 27.48 0.18
C LEU A 96 -13.77 26.67 -0.46
N ASP A 97 -14.82 27.34 -0.95
CA ASP A 97 -15.95 26.72 -1.63
C ASP A 97 -15.50 26.00 -2.91
N GLU A 98 -14.71 26.65 -3.77
CA GLU A 98 -14.15 26.05 -4.99
C GLU A 98 -13.20 24.87 -4.68
N GLY A 99 -12.45 24.94 -3.58
CA GLY A 99 -11.65 23.83 -3.09
C GLY A 99 -12.50 22.62 -2.69
N MET A 100 -13.63 22.85 -2.00
CA MET A 100 -14.57 21.79 -1.63
C MET A 100 -15.26 21.15 -2.84
N HIS A 101 -15.59 21.91 -3.88
CA HIS A 101 -16.07 21.33 -5.13
C HIS A 101 -15.07 20.34 -5.73
N SER A 102 -13.77 20.63 -5.62
CA SER A 102 -12.71 19.71 -6.08
C SER A 102 -12.67 18.42 -5.25
N MET A 103 -12.92 18.50 -3.93
CA MET A 103 -13.02 17.33 -3.04
C MET A 103 -14.23 16.46 -3.40
N ILE A 104 -15.38 17.07 -3.65
CA ILE A 104 -16.61 16.37 -4.09
C ILE A 104 -16.33 15.59 -5.38
N LEU A 105 -15.67 16.22 -6.35
CA LEU A 105 -15.33 15.57 -7.62
C LEU A 105 -14.35 14.40 -7.41
N LEU A 106 -13.32 14.53 -6.57
CA LEU A 106 -12.41 13.43 -6.24
C LEU A 106 -13.16 12.23 -5.66
N VAL A 107 -14.09 12.48 -4.73
CA VAL A 107 -14.92 11.46 -4.09
C VAL A 107 -15.93 10.85 -5.06
N SER A 108 -16.43 11.63 -6.03
CA SER A 108 -17.31 11.12 -7.08
C SER A 108 -16.57 10.17 -8.04
N VAL A 109 -15.33 10.51 -8.41
CA VAL A 109 -14.46 9.67 -9.26
C VAL A 109 -14.01 8.41 -8.51
N SER A 110 -13.76 8.50 -7.20
CA SER A 110 -13.40 7.32 -6.39
C SER A 110 -14.48 6.24 -6.44
N LYS A 111 -15.76 6.63 -6.36
CA LYS A 111 -16.91 5.71 -6.54
C LYS A 111 -16.96 5.08 -7.92
N GLN A 112 -16.66 5.83 -8.98
CA GLN A 112 -16.61 5.27 -10.33
C GLN A 112 -15.51 4.21 -10.43
N LEU A 113 -14.32 4.46 -9.88
CA LEU A 113 -13.22 3.51 -9.87
C LEU A 113 -13.54 2.23 -9.10
N GLN A 114 -14.28 2.34 -8.00
CA GLN A 114 -14.78 1.18 -7.25
C GLN A 114 -15.78 0.35 -8.04
N GLN A 115 -16.70 1.00 -8.77
CA GLN A 115 -17.66 0.30 -9.63
C GLN A 115 -16.98 -0.37 -10.84
N GLU A 116 -15.95 0.26 -11.40
CA GLU A 116 -15.16 -0.24 -12.51
C GLU A 116 -13.92 -1.05 -12.07
N GLU A 117 -13.85 -1.49 -10.81
CA GLU A 117 -12.66 -2.10 -10.22
C GLU A 117 -12.06 -3.25 -11.06
N GLN A 118 -12.93 -4.10 -11.61
CA GLN A 118 -12.50 -5.23 -12.46
C GLN A 118 -11.75 -4.79 -13.72
N LYS A 119 -11.97 -3.57 -14.21
CA LYS A 119 -11.27 -2.99 -15.36
C LYS A 119 -9.86 -2.56 -15.01
N TYR A 120 -9.63 -2.07 -13.79
CA TYR A 120 -8.36 -1.44 -13.38
C TYR A 120 -7.46 -2.32 -12.49
N SER A 121 -8.02 -3.40 -11.95
CA SER A 121 -7.46 -4.28 -10.90
C SER A 121 -7.78 -3.78 -9.49
N PHE A 122 -8.12 -4.73 -8.62
CA PHE A 122 -8.43 -4.50 -7.21
C PHE A 122 -7.29 -3.76 -6.51
N VAL A 123 -6.07 -4.29 -6.63
CA VAL A 123 -4.92 -3.73 -5.91
C VAL A 123 -4.59 -2.31 -6.37
N PHE A 124 -4.80 -2.01 -7.65
CA PHE A 124 -4.56 -0.67 -8.18
C PHE A 124 -5.64 0.31 -7.74
N VAL A 125 -6.91 -0.07 -7.78
CA VAL A 125 -8.00 0.78 -7.27
C VAL A 125 -7.83 1.04 -5.79
N GLU A 126 -7.49 0.03 -4.99
CA GLU A 126 -7.24 0.21 -3.55
C GLU A 126 -6.13 1.23 -3.27
N GLU A 127 -5.02 1.16 -4.02
CA GLU A 127 -3.92 2.12 -3.89
C GLU A 127 -4.38 3.56 -4.24
N LEU A 128 -5.14 3.73 -5.32
CA LEU A 128 -5.67 5.05 -5.70
C LEU A 128 -6.64 5.60 -4.66
N LEU A 129 -7.51 4.77 -4.11
CA LEU A 129 -8.43 5.17 -3.04
C LEU A 129 -7.68 5.59 -1.78
N ASN A 130 -6.59 4.90 -1.44
CA ASN A 130 -5.72 5.28 -0.35
C ASN A 130 -5.05 6.65 -0.61
N CYS A 131 -4.54 6.89 -1.82
CA CYS A 131 -4.02 8.20 -2.18
C CYS A 131 -5.08 9.31 -2.09
N ILE A 132 -6.30 9.08 -2.58
CA ILE A 132 -7.41 10.04 -2.45
C ILE A 132 -7.71 10.31 -0.98
N LYS A 133 -7.77 9.28 -0.13
CA LYS A 133 -7.96 9.42 1.32
C LYS A 133 -6.87 10.31 1.95
N ILE A 134 -5.61 10.12 1.56
CA ILE A 134 -4.50 10.94 2.06
C ILE A 134 -4.67 12.40 1.63
N VAL A 135 -5.12 12.66 0.40
CA VAL A 135 -5.44 14.02 -0.08
C VAL A 135 -6.56 14.64 0.78
N LEU A 136 -7.68 13.94 0.98
CA LEU A 136 -8.80 14.43 1.80
C LEU A 136 -8.36 14.73 3.25
N THR A 137 -7.59 13.83 3.84
CA THR A 137 -7.09 13.97 5.22
C THR A 137 -6.08 15.12 5.33
N GLY A 138 -5.21 15.28 4.33
CA GLY A 138 -4.30 16.42 4.24
C GLY A 138 -5.06 17.75 4.12
N TYR A 139 -6.12 17.77 3.30
CA TYR A 139 -6.96 18.96 3.12
C TYR A 139 -7.73 19.30 4.41
N MET A 140 -8.25 18.31 5.13
CA MET A 140 -8.83 18.50 6.46
C MET A 140 -7.82 19.08 7.45
N GLY A 141 -6.56 18.62 7.42
CA GLY A 141 -5.45 19.23 8.17
C GLY A 141 -5.23 20.70 7.79
N CYS A 142 -5.39 21.04 6.51
CA CYS A 142 -5.34 22.42 6.05
C CYS A 142 -6.47 23.25 6.64
N LEU A 143 -7.71 22.76 6.60
CA LEU A 143 -8.86 23.46 7.20
C LEU A 143 -8.67 23.75 8.70
N ASN A 144 -8.01 22.87 9.45
CA ASN A 144 -7.67 23.14 10.85
C ASN A 144 -6.69 24.31 11.01
N GLU A 145 -5.69 24.40 10.15
CA GLU A 145 -4.74 25.51 10.16
C GLU A 145 -5.40 26.82 9.71
N LEU A 146 -6.29 26.77 8.71
CA LEU A 146 -7.04 27.94 8.22
C LEU A 146 -7.97 28.51 9.30
N GLU A 147 -8.63 27.65 10.08
CA GLU A 147 -9.48 28.07 11.20
C GLU A 147 -8.68 28.87 12.25
N ASN A 148 -7.49 28.40 12.60
CA ASN A 148 -6.60 29.12 13.52
C ASN A 148 -6.12 30.46 12.91
N ALA A 149 -5.84 30.47 11.60
CA ALA A 149 -5.38 31.67 10.90
C ALA A 149 -6.44 32.79 10.87
N ILE A 150 -7.73 32.43 10.83
CA ILE A 150 -8.84 33.39 10.89
C ILE A 150 -8.90 34.15 12.23
N ASP A 151 -8.46 33.52 13.31
CA ASP A 151 -8.46 34.10 14.67
C ASP A 151 -7.13 34.68 15.11
N ALA A 152 -6.08 34.57 14.28
CA ALA A 152 -4.76 35.08 14.62
C ALA A 152 -4.73 36.62 14.62
N GLU A 153 -4.43 37.20 15.79
CA GLU A 153 -4.40 38.66 16.01
C GLU A 153 -3.03 39.31 15.74
N ASN A 154 -1.98 38.53 15.48
CA ASN A 154 -0.61 39.03 15.30
C ASN A 154 0.06 38.49 14.03
N GLN A 155 0.69 39.37 13.24
CA GLN A 155 1.45 38.99 12.03
C GLN A 155 2.73 38.17 12.31
N GLY A 156 3.18 38.11 13.57
CA GLY A 156 4.45 37.51 13.98
C GLY A 156 4.44 35.98 14.11
N GLN A 157 3.27 35.35 14.25
CA GLN A 157 3.16 33.90 14.13
C GLN A 157 3.02 33.56 12.65
N SER A 158 4.16 33.51 11.94
CA SER A 158 4.27 32.82 10.66
C SER A 158 4.01 31.32 10.90
N GLN A 159 2.76 30.96 11.15
CA GLN A 159 2.30 29.58 11.14
C GLN A 159 2.33 29.16 9.67
N ARG A 160 3.52 28.79 9.22
CA ARG A 160 3.77 28.30 7.88
C ARG A 160 2.86 27.08 7.72
N LEU A 161 1.93 27.15 6.76
CA LEU A 161 0.89 26.14 6.60
C LEU A 161 1.53 24.82 6.13
N VAL A 162 2.02 24.02 7.07
CA VAL A 162 2.66 22.73 6.82
C VAL A 162 1.67 21.81 6.09
N SER A 163 0.38 21.94 6.39
CA SER A 163 -0.71 21.27 5.68
C SER A 163 -0.70 21.48 4.15
N VAL A 164 -0.36 22.66 3.66
CA VAL A 164 -0.29 22.95 2.21
C VAL A 164 0.74 22.03 1.56
N GLY A 165 1.92 21.90 2.15
CA GLY A 165 2.99 21.01 1.67
C GLY A 165 2.58 19.54 1.72
N LYS A 166 1.87 19.12 2.78
CA LYS A 166 1.34 17.74 2.89
C LYS A 166 0.32 17.43 1.79
N VAL A 167 -0.57 18.37 1.48
CA VAL A 167 -1.55 18.21 0.38
C VAL A 167 -0.84 18.18 -0.97
N TRP A 168 0.22 18.97 -1.16
CA TRP A 168 1.03 18.92 -2.39
C TRP A 168 1.66 17.56 -2.62
N GLU A 169 2.29 17.00 -1.59
CA GLU A 169 2.91 15.68 -1.65
C GLU A 169 1.85 14.62 -1.93
N ALA A 170 0.70 14.66 -1.25
CA ALA A 170 -0.41 13.75 -1.50
C ALA A 170 -0.95 13.82 -2.94
N CYS A 171 -1.08 15.03 -3.50
CA CYS A 171 -1.51 15.22 -4.89
C CYS A 171 -0.47 14.68 -5.88
N SER A 172 0.81 14.94 -5.62
CA SER A 172 1.93 14.47 -6.44
C SER A 172 2.02 12.94 -6.42
N ASP A 173 1.79 12.34 -5.26
CA ASP A 173 1.75 10.90 -5.06
C ASP A 173 0.59 10.27 -5.83
N LEU A 174 -0.62 10.83 -5.73
CA LEU A 174 -1.77 10.39 -6.51
C LEU A 174 -1.48 10.43 -8.02
N GLN A 175 -0.90 11.52 -8.52
CA GLN A 175 -0.53 11.65 -9.93
C GLN A 175 0.51 10.62 -10.34
N ARG A 176 1.53 10.40 -9.49
CA ARG A 176 2.57 9.38 -9.73
C ARG A 176 1.97 7.98 -9.80
N GLN A 177 1.03 7.63 -8.92
CA GLN A 177 0.37 6.32 -8.97
C GLN A 177 -0.44 6.15 -10.25
N VAL A 178 -1.19 7.16 -10.67
CA VAL A 178 -1.91 7.12 -11.95
C VAL A 178 -0.95 6.94 -13.14
N GLN A 179 0.15 7.70 -13.17
CA GLN A 179 1.14 7.62 -14.24
C GLN A 179 1.83 6.25 -14.32
N GLN A 180 2.13 5.65 -13.17
CA GLN A 180 2.72 4.31 -13.09
C GLN A 180 1.73 3.21 -13.51
N GLY A 181 0.44 3.41 -13.23
CA GLY A 181 -0.62 2.46 -13.51
C GLY A 181 -0.49 1.14 -12.73
N SER A 182 -1.40 0.21 -13.00
CA SER A 182 -1.44 -1.10 -12.34
C SER A 182 -0.15 -1.91 -12.52
N SER A 183 0.47 -1.82 -13.71
CA SER A 183 1.76 -2.46 -13.97
C SER A 183 2.91 -1.86 -13.17
N GLY A 184 2.98 -0.53 -13.04
CA GLY A 184 4.02 0.14 -12.26
C GLY A 184 3.88 -0.13 -10.76
N LEU A 185 2.64 -0.14 -10.25
CA LEU A 185 2.36 -0.54 -8.87
C LEU A 185 2.80 -1.99 -8.60
N LEU A 186 2.46 -2.93 -9.50
CA LEU A 186 2.88 -4.32 -9.35
C LEU A 186 4.41 -4.46 -9.35
N LYS A 187 5.11 -3.73 -10.21
CA LYS A 187 6.58 -3.68 -10.22
C LYS A 187 7.15 -3.20 -8.88
N ALA A 188 6.54 -2.17 -8.27
CA ALA A 188 6.94 -1.70 -6.94
C ALA A 188 6.71 -2.77 -5.86
N LYS A 189 5.56 -3.46 -5.88
CA LYS A 189 5.26 -4.54 -4.92
C LYS A 189 6.19 -5.75 -5.11
N LEU A 190 6.49 -6.16 -6.35
CA LEU A 190 7.50 -7.20 -6.62
C LEU A 190 8.88 -6.83 -6.07
N LYS A 191 9.27 -5.55 -6.15
CA LYS A 191 10.53 -5.08 -5.55
C LYS A 191 10.54 -5.23 -4.03
N GLN A 192 9.42 -4.93 -3.37
CA GLN A 192 9.25 -5.12 -1.92
C GLN A 192 9.32 -6.61 -1.55
N THR A 193 8.59 -7.48 -2.25
CA THR A 193 8.66 -8.94 -2.08
C THR A 193 10.10 -9.44 -2.23
N ASN A 194 10.84 -8.95 -3.24
CA ASN A 194 12.24 -9.34 -3.44
C ASN A 194 13.17 -8.91 -2.29
N GLN A 195 12.85 -7.82 -1.59
CA GLN A 195 13.58 -7.39 -0.39
C GLN A 195 13.30 -8.36 0.76
N LEU A 196 12.03 -8.69 1.02
CA LEU A 196 11.67 -9.67 2.05
C LEU A 196 12.37 -11.02 1.84
N ILE A 197 12.32 -11.54 0.61
CA ILE A 197 13.01 -12.79 0.26
C ILE A 197 14.53 -12.66 0.42
N ASN A 198 15.10 -11.49 0.13
CA ASN A 198 16.53 -11.27 0.30
C ASN A 198 16.94 -11.29 1.78
N ASP A 199 16.11 -10.76 2.65
CA ASP A 199 16.38 -10.69 4.09
C ASP A 199 16.28 -12.09 4.70
N ALA A 200 15.21 -12.83 4.41
CA ALA A 200 15.06 -14.25 4.79
C ALA A 200 16.19 -15.12 4.19
N SER A 201 16.57 -14.87 2.94
CA SER A 201 17.70 -15.59 2.33
C SER A 201 19.03 -15.28 3.01
N LYS A 202 19.23 -14.08 3.55
CA LYS A 202 20.45 -13.71 4.25
C LYS A 202 20.54 -14.46 5.58
N GLU A 203 19.47 -14.42 6.36
CA GLU A 203 19.34 -15.19 7.60
C GLU A 203 19.61 -16.69 7.39
N TYR A 204 19.00 -17.25 6.34
CA TYR A 204 19.23 -18.65 5.95
C TYR A 204 20.67 -18.97 5.57
N ASN A 205 21.36 -18.06 4.87
CA ASN A 205 22.78 -18.24 4.54
C ASN A 205 23.68 -18.15 5.77
N ASP A 206 23.37 -17.23 6.68
CA ASP A 206 24.11 -17.01 7.91
C ASP A 206 24.00 -18.26 8.81
N TRP A 207 22.81 -18.85 8.94
CA TRP A 207 22.61 -20.11 9.66
C TRP A 207 23.31 -21.30 8.99
N ILE A 208 23.25 -21.44 7.66
CA ILE A 208 23.98 -22.52 6.96
C ILE A 208 25.50 -22.45 7.19
N ALA A 209 26.06 -21.25 7.32
CA ALA A 209 27.49 -21.05 7.54
C ALA A 209 27.93 -21.49 8.94
N ASN A 210 27.05 -21.40 9.93
CA ASN A 210 27.29 -21.84 11.29
C ASN A 210 25.98 -22.39 11.92
N PRO A 211 25.59 -23.64 11.60
CA PRO A 211 24.34 -24.20 12.10
C PRO A 211 24.38 -24.32 13.62
N THR A 212 23.41 -23.71 14.28
CA THR A 212 23.22 -23.79 15.72
C THR A 212 21.92 -24.54 15.99
N ALA A 213 21.94 -25.50 16.91
CA ALA A 213 20.68 -26.03 17.43
C ALA A 213 19.96 -24.93 18.18
N GLU A 214 18.63 -24.93 18.10
CA GLU A 214 17.86 -24.12 19.02
C GLU A 214 18.10 -24.65 20.43
N ASP A 215 18.65 -23.79 21.28
CA ASP A 215 18.63 -24.03 22.71
C ASP A 215 17.16 -24.00 23.15
N GLN A 216 16.57 -25.17 23.41
CA GLN A 216 15.26 -25.33 24.02
C GLN A 216 15.22 -24.83 25.49
N ASP A 217 15.97 -23.78 25.82
CA ASP A 217 16.08 -23.21 27.17
C ASP A 217 15.09 -22.05 27.40
N PHE A 218 13.98 -22.04 26.65
CA PHE A 218 12.79 -21.25 27.00
C PHE A 218 12.00 -21.84 28.20
N ASN A 219 12.57 -22.81 28.93
CA ASN A 219 12.00 -23.41 30.14
C ASN A 219 12.59 -22.87 31.46
N ASP A 220 13.55 -21.94 31.44
CA ASP A 220 14.23 -21.49 32.66
C ASP A 220 13.51 -20.34 33.41
N PHE A 221 12.21 -20.14 33.16
CA PHE A 221 11.35 -19.24 33.94
C PHE A 221 10.51 -19.96 35.00
N ALA A 222 10.86 -21.21 35.35
CA ALA A 222 10.11 -22.01 36.32
C ALA A 222 10.99 -22.84 37.28
N ASN A 223 11.98 -22.22 37.95
CA ASN A 223 12.34 -22.57 39.34
C ASN A 223 13.47 -21.68 39.89
N PHE A 224 13.10 -20.56 40.50
CA PHE A 224 14.00 -19.84 41.40
C PHE A 224 13.92 -20.46 42.81
N ASP A 225 14.31 -21.73 42.97
CA ASP A 225 14.62 -22.33 44.27
C ASP A 225 15.14 -23.78 44.14
N ASP A 226 16.36 -24.00 43.62
CA ASP A 226 17.25 -25.01 44.23
C ASP A 226 18.70 -24.83 43.77
N LEU A 227 19.48 -24.17 44.62
CA LEU A 227 20.87 -23.83 44.38
C LEU A 227 21.75 -24.95 44.93
N HIS A 228 21.83 -26.13 44.29
CA HIS A 228 22.96 -27.03 44.48
C HIS A 228 23.11 -28.13 43.40
N ASN A 229 24.20 -28.00 42.64
CA ASN A 229 25.02 -29.10 42.13
C ASN A 229 24.41 -29.98 41.02
N SER A 230 24.31 -29.42 39.82
CA SER A 230 24.29 -30.20 38.57
C SER A 230 25.42 -29.68 37.67
N LYS A 231 26.40 -30.53 37.37
CA LYS A 231 27.31 -30.32 36.25
C LYS A 231 26.43 -30.32 35.00
N SER A 232 26.19 -29.15 34.40
CA SER A 232 25.60 -29.11 33.07
C SER A 232 26.56 -29.80 32.11
N LEU A 233 26.21 -31.03 31.76
CA LEU A 233 26.61 -31.61 30.49
C LEU A 233 25.98 -30.68 29.44
N HIS A 234 26.76 -29.72 28.93
CA HIS A 234 26.50 -29.19 27.59
C HIS A 234 26.64 -30.39 26.64
N ASN A 235 25.56 -31.15 26.50
CA ASN A 235 25.33 -31.83 25.24
C ASN A 235 25.10 -30.68 24.26
N GLU A 236 26.14 -30.34 23.50
CA GLU A 236 25.97 -29.58 22.27
C GLU A 236 24.94 -30.38 21.46
N THR A 237 23.68 -29.93 21.47
CA THR A 237 22.65 -30.54 20.65
C THR A 237 23.11 -30.29 19.21
N GLU A 238 23.64 -31.31 18.56
CA GLU A 238 24.07 -31.17 17.16
C GLU A 238 22.81 -31.12 16.29
N VAL A 239 22.76 -30.13 15.39
CA VAL A 239 21.69 -30.03 14.39
C VAL A 239 21.72 -31.28 13.50
N ASP A 240 20.56 -31.84 13.18
CA ASP A 240 20.47 -33.00 12.30
C ASP A 240 21.21 -32.75 10.97
N THR A 241 22.19 -33.60 10.69
CA THR A 241 22.94 -33.61 9.42
C THR A 241 22.05 -33.63 8.18
N THR A 242 20.90 -34.31 8.23
CA THR A 242 19.98 -34.37 7.09
C THR A 242 19.30 -33.03 6.82
N LEU A 243 19.03 -32.26 7.88
CA LEU A 243 18.53 -30.89 7.80
C LEU A 243 19.57 -29.94 7.22
N ILE A 244 20.84 -30.07 7.64
CA ILE A 244 21.94 -29.26 7.11
C ILE A 244 22.13 -29.53 5.60
N GLU A 245 22.08 -30.79 5.17
CA GLU A 245 22.16 -31.16 3.75
C GLU A 245 20.98 -30.62 2.95
N PHE A 246 19.77 -30.75 3.50
CA PHE A 246 18.56 -30.16 2.93
C PHE A 246 18.73 -28.64 2.77
N ALA A 247 19.20 -27.95 3.81
CA ALA A 247 19.35 -26.51 3.82
C ALA A 247 20.36 -26.03 2.78
N LYS A 248 21.52 -26.69 2.69
CA LYS A 248 22.53 -26.42 1.66
C LYS A 248 21.97 -26.56 0.25
N ARG A 249 21.13 -27.58 -0.01
CA ARG A 249 20.46 -27.76 -1.29
C ARG A 249 19.44 -26.64 -1.57
N TRP A 250 18.66 -26.25 -0.56
CA TRP A 250 17.61 -25.25 -0.70
C TRP A 250 18.11 -23.81 -0.81
N ASN A 251 19.32 -23.52 -0.33
CA ASN A 251 19.96 -22.22 -0.55
C ASN A 251 20.02 -21.84 -2.04
N GLY A 252 20.35 -22.81 -2.92
CA GLY A 252 20.33 -22.59 -4.36
C GLY A 252 18.94 -22.27 -4.91
N LYS A 253 17.89 -22.92 -4.37
CA LYS A 253 16.50 -22.72 -4.79
C LYS A 253 15.95 -21.37 -4.30
N ILE A 254 16.26 -20.94 -3.08
CA ILE A 254 15.90 -19.60 -2.58
C ILE A 254 16.52 -18.50 -3.45
N LYS A 255 17.80 -18.65 -3.84
CA LYS A 255 18.47 -17.73 -4.78
C LYS A 255 17.76 -17.69 -6.15
N MET A 256 17.25 -18.82 -6.63
CA MET A 256 16.47 -18.90 -7.86
C MET A 256 15.11 -18.20 -7.73
N ILE A 257 14.46 -18.25 -6.58
CA ILE A 257 13.18 -17.55 -6.32
C ILE A 257 13.42 -16.04 -6.26
N LYS A 258 14.48 -15.59 -5.61
CA LYS A 258 14.93 -14.19 -5.67
C LYS A 258 15.14 -13.74 -7.12
N LEU A 259 15.85 -14.54 -7.91
CA LEU A 259 16.06 -14.27 -9.33
C LEU A 259 14.74 -14.23 -10.12
N LEU A 260 13.79 -15.10 -9.81
CA LEU A 260 12.45 -15.11 -10.39
C LEU A 260 11.80 -13.75 -10.18
N ILE A 261 11.56 -13.34 -8.93
CA ILE A 261 10.84 -12.08 -8.61
C ILE A 261 11.55 -10.87 -9.24
N MET A 262 12.87 -10.79 -9.15
CA MET A 262 13.66 -9.72 -9.76
C MET A 262 13.46 -9.65 -11.29
N THR A 263 13.31 -10.80 -11.96
CA THR A 263 13.16 -10.86 -13.41
C THR A 263 11.69 -10.72 -13.86
N LEU A 264 10.72 -11.17 -13.04
CA LEU A 264 9.29 -10.90 -13.25
C LEU A 264 9.05 -9.39 -13.34
N ASN A 265 9.68 -8.61 -12.46
CA ASN A 265 9.61 -7.13 -12.48
C ASN A 265 9.95 -6.52 -13.86
N LYS A 266 10.95 -7.09 -14.56
CA LYS A 266 11.35 -6.65 -15.92
C LYS A 266 10.41 -7.15 -17.03
N SER A 267 9.62 -8.18 -16.72
CA SER A 267 8.74 -8.88 -17.66
C SER A 267 7.29 -8.41 -17.59
N ILE A 268 6.93 -7.54 -16.63
CA ILE A 268 5.58 -6.97 -16.56
C ILE A 268 5.39 -5.96 -17.72
N PRO A 269 4.41 -6.19 -18.62
CA PRO A 269 4.10 -5.28 -19.72
C PRO A 269 3.45 -3.99 -19.22
N ASP A 270 3.32 -3.01 -20.10
CA ASP A 270 2.65 -1.74 -19.78
C ASP A 270 1.18 -1.97 -19.43
N ALA A 271 0.61 -1.07 -18.62
CA ALA A 271 -0.72 -1.23 -18.07
C ALA A 271 -1.77 -1.33 -19.19
N LYS A 272 -2.69 -2.28 -19.07
CA LYS A 272 -3.86 -2.42 -19.94
C LYS A 272 -5.12 -2.45 -19.09
N TYR A 273 -6.04 -1.53 -19.34
CA TYR A 273 -7.27 -1.42 -18.54
C TYR A 273 -8.38 -2.31 -19.12
N ASN A 274 -8.25 -3.62 -18.92
CA ASN A 274 -9.26 -4.62 -19.26
C ASN A 274 -9.28 -5.75 -18.22
N ILE A 275 -10.42 -6.46 -18.15
CA ILE A 275 -10.69 -7.45 -17.11
C ILE A 275 -9.65 -8.59 -17.06
N LYS A 276 -9.22 -9.13 -18.21
CA LYS A 276 -8.25 -10.24 -18.25
C LYS A 276 -6.90 -9.81 -17.66
N PHE A 277 -6.41 -8.66 -18.11
CA PHE A 277 -5.13 -8.12 -17.66
C PHE A 277 -5.17 -7.80 -16.16
N SER A 278 -6.20 -7.08 -15.72
CA SER A 278 -6.38 -6.65 -14.34
C SER A 278 -6.48 -7.83 -13.37
N LYS A 279 -7.25 -8.87 -13.70
CA LYS A 279 -7.28 -10.10 -12.89
C LYS A 279 -5.91 -10.76 -12.78
N THR A 280 -5.10 -10.69 -13.82
CA THR A 280 -3.75 -11.27 -13.80
C THR A 280 -2.79 -10.44 -12.95
N ILE A 281 -2.94 -9.11 -12.94
CA ILE A 281 -2.22 -8.22 -12.00
C ILE A 281 -2.55 -8.59 -10.55
N ASP A 282 -3.83 -8.69 -10.21
CA ASP A 282 -4.27 -9.01 -8.84
C ASP A 282 -3.77 -10.39 -8.39
N LEU A 283 -3.89 -11.39 -9.27
CA LEU A 283 -3.45 -12.74 -8.98
C LEU A 283 -1.92 -12.81 -8.84
N LEU A 284 -1.16 -12.15 -9.71
CA LEU A 284 0.30 -12.12 -9.62
C LEU A 284 0.77 -11.39 -8.36
N ASN A 285 0.11 -10.30 -7.97
CA ASN A 285 0.38 -9.62 -6.70
C ASN A 285 0.19 -10.56 -5.50
N SER A 286 -0.94 -11.26 -5.45
CA SER A 286 -1.21 -12.23 -4.38
C SER A 286 -0.16 -13.35 -4.36
N LYS A 287 0.21 -13.88 -5.53
CA LYS A 287 1.22 -14.93 -5.66
C LYS A 287 2.62 -14.46 -5.26
N SER A 288 3.00 -13.22 -5.56
CA SER A 288 4.28 -12.68 -5.11
C SER A 288 4.35 -12.52 -3.59
N PHE A 289 3.28 -12.08 -2.93
CA PHE A 289 3.25 -12.00 -1.47
C PHE A 289 3.32 -13.38 -0.82
N LYS A 290 2.55 -14.35 -1.33
CA LYS A 290 2.62 -15.75 -0.87
C LYS A 290 3.99 -16.35 -1.06
N LEU A 291 4.72 -15.98 -2.11
CA LEU A 291 6.09 -16.43 -2.30
C LEU A 291 7.04 -15.97 -1.19
N SER A 292 6.92 -14.72 -0.70
CA SER A 292 7.70 -14.29 0.46
C SER A 292 7.29 -15.03 1.74
N GLU A 293 6.00 -15.23 1.97
CA GLU A 293 5.51 -16.01 3.13
C GLU A 293 6.05 -17.44 3.09
N LYS A 294 6.01 -18.12 1.94
CA LYS A 294 6.50 -19.48 1.80
C LYS A 294 8.02 -19.62 1.88
N VAL A 295 8.76 -18.56 1.54
CA VAL A 295 10.20 -18.51 1.82
C VAL A 295 10.41 -18.41 3.33
N ASP A 296 9.64 -17.58 4.02
CA ASP A 296 9.71 -17.43 5.47
C ASP A 296 9.37 -18.73 6.20
N ASP A 297 8.28 -19.42 5.82
CA ASP A 297 7.89 -20.74 6.35
C ASP A 297 9.03 -21.77 6.19
N LEU A 298 9.71 -21.78 5.03
CA LEU A 298 10.84 -22.67 4.77
C LEU A 298 12.06 -22.31 5.63
N VAL A 299 12.32 -21.01 5.80
CA VAL A 299 13.42 -20.54 6.65
C VAL A 299 13.14 -20.90 8.11
N ALA A 300 11.92 -20.68 8.58
CA ALA A 300 11.51 -20.96 9.95
C ALA A 300 11.58 -22.46 10.29
N SER A 301 11.04 -23.32 9.41
CA SER A 301 11.11 -24.77 9.60
C SER A 301 12.54 -25.34 9.65
N VAL A 302 13.51 -24.63 9.06
CA VAL A 302 14.93 -25.03 9.07
C VAL A 302 15.69 -24.45 10.25
N ILE A 303 15.52 -23.15 10.54
CA ILE A 303 16.31 -22.44 11.55
C ILE A 303 15.73 -22.67 12.94
N TYR A 304 14.41 -22.49 13.06
CA TYR A 304 13.70 -22.47 14.34
C TYR A 304 13.14 -23.86 14.67
N ASP A 305 12.23 -24.40 13.84
CA ASP A 305 11.59 -25.70 14.17
C ASP A 305 12.55 -26.89 14.03
N GLN A 306 13.58 -26.72 13.19
CA GLN A 306 14.58 -27.73 12.84
C GLN A 306 13.96 -29.07 12.41
N ASP A 307 12.81 -29.01 11.74
CA ASP A 307 12.04 -30.16 11.27
C ASP A 307 12.20 -30.33 9.76
N VAL A 308 12.85 -31.43 9.39
CA VAL A 308 13.15 -31.78 8.00
C VAL A 308 11.89 -32.07 7.18
N GLU A 309 10.85 -32.67 7.76
CA GLU A 309 9.62 -32.99 7.06
C GLU A 309 8.75 -31.76 6.85
N GLU A 310 8.68 -30.87 7.84
CA GLU A 310 8.05 -29.57 7.70
C GLU A 310 8.75 -28.72 6.64
N ALA A 311 10.09 -28.66 6.69
CA ALA A 311 10.88 -27.94 5.68
C ALA A 311 10.68 -28.52 4.27
N LYS A 312 10.61 -29.84 4.12
CA LYS A 312 10.25 -30.49 2.84
C LYS A 312 8.85 -30.12 2.38
N SER A 313 7.88 -30.02 3.28
CA SER A 313 6.52 -29.61 2.96
C SER A 313 6.48 -28.16 2.47
N ALA A 314 7.05 -27.23 3.24
CA ALA A 314 7.18 -25.82 2.87
C ALA A 314 7.88 -25.66 1.51
N GLY A 315 8.93 -26.43 1.26
CA GLY A 315 9.62 -26.44 -0.02
C GLY A 315 8.73 -26.86 -1.20
N LYS A 316 7.86 -27.87 -1.05
CA LYS A 316 6.93 -28.28 -2.12
C LYS A 316 5.94 -27.17 -2.45
N GLU A 317 5.36 -26.54 -1.43
CA GLU A 317 4.42 -25.43 -1.61
C GLU A 317 5.11 -24.24 -2.29
N LEU A 318 6.35 -23.94 -1.89
CA LEU A 318 7.14 -22.87 -2.49
C LEU A 318 7.43 -23.12 -3.98
N ILE A 319 7.67 -24.38 -4.38
CA ILE A 319 7.84 -24.76 -5.79
C ILE A 319 6.55 -24.53 -6.58
N GLU A 320 5.42 -24.92 -6.02
CA GLU A 320 4.11 -24.75 -6.64
C GLU A 320 3.81 -23.27 -6.87
N GLU A 321 3.94 -22.44 -5.82
CA GLU A 321 3.69 -21.00 -5.89
C GLU A 321 4.62 -20.30 -6.89
N ALA A 322 5.91 -20.67 -6.92
CA ALA A 322 6.89 -20.09 -7.85
C ALA A 322 6.56 -20.45 -9.31
N THR A 323 6.13 -21.69 -9.54
CA THR A 323 5.73 -22.17 -10.86
C THR A 323 4.47 -21.45 -11.33
N GLN A 324 3.48 -21.26 -10.46
CA GLN A 324 2.26 -20.53 -10.78
C GLN A 324 2.55 -19.05 -11.10
N ALA A 325 3.41 -18.38 -10.34
CA ALA A 325 3.82 -17.00 -10.62
C ALA A 325 4.53 -16.87 -11.99
N ALA A 326 5.42 -17.81 -12.31
CA ALA A 326 6.08 -17.90 -13.61
C ALA A 326 5.08 -18.07 -14.77
N LEU A 327 4.07 -18.93 -14.60
CA LEU A 327 3.02 -19.15 -15.59
C LEU A 327 2.17 -17.89 -15.82
N LEU A 328 1.84 -17.15 -14.76
CA LEU A 328 1.07 -15.91 -14.90
C LEU A 328 1.80 -14.88 -15.75
N VAL A 329 3.09 -14.66 -15.52
CA VAL A 329 3.88 -13.72 -16.35
C VAL A 329 4.01 -14.20 -17.79
N ARG A 330 4.06 -15.51 -18.02
CA ARG A 330 4.00 -16.07 -19.38
C ARG A 330 2.67 -15.71 -20.06
N THR A 331 1.55 -15.90 -19.37
CA THR A 331 0.21 -15.53 -19.86
C THR A 331 0.08 -14.03 -20.13
N MET A 332 0.65 -13.17 -19.27
CA MET A 332 0.64 -11.71 -19.48
C MET A 332 1.39 -11.27 -20.74
N ASN A 333 2.38 -12.05 -21.16
CA ASN A 333 3.22 -11.78 -22.32
C ASN A 333 2.91 -12.71 -23.50
N GLU A 334 1.68 -13.25 -23.57
CA GLU A 334 1.19 -13.97 -24.75
C GLU A 334 1.45 -13.13 -26.02
N GLY A 335 2.16 -13.71 -26.98
CA GLY A 335 2.58 -13.03 -28.22
C GLY A 335 3.94 -12.31 -28.15
N ASN A 336 4.60 -12.24 -26.99
CA ASN A 336 5.96 -11.68 -26.85
C ASN A 336 6.92 -12.63 -26.13
N SER A 337 7.44 -13.61 -26.86
CA SER A 337 8.37 -14.62 -26.32
C SER A 337 9.71 -14.05 -25.84
N THR A 338 10.13 -12.88 -26.31
CA THR A 338 11.42 -12.29 -25.90
C THR A 338 11.46 -11.96 -24.41
N ARG A 339 10.32 -11.58 -23.83
CA ARG A 339 10.20 -11.25 -22.39
C ARG A 339 10.10 -12.46 -21.48
N THR A 340 9.86 -13.66 -22.02
CA THR A 340 9.58 -14.87 -21.24
C THR A 340 10.55 -16.02 -21.49
N ARG A 341 11.46 -15.93 -22.47
CA ARG A 341 12.48 -16.97 -22.76
C ARG A 341 13.28 -17.42 -21.54
N TRP A 342 13.59 -16.48 -20.64
CA TRP A 342 14.34 -16.78 -19.42
C TRP A 342 13.57 -17.72 -18.47
N LEU A 343 12.23 -17.75 -18.54
CA LEU A 343 11.41 -18.65 -17.73
C LEU A 343 11.71 -20.11 -18.05
N ASP A 344 11.97 -20.46 -19.32
CA ASP A 344 12.28 -21.84 -19.68
C ASP A 344 13.61 -22.31 -19.07
N THR A 345 14.61 -21.43 -19.07
CA THR A 345 15.90 -21.70 -18.41
C THR A 345 15.75 -21.75 -16.89
N TRP A 346 14.96 -20.84 -16.33
CA TRP A 346 14.70 -20.79 -14.89
C TRP A 346 13.96 -22.04 -14.41
N SER A 347 12.87 -22.43 -15.07
CA SER A 347 12.05 -23.59 -14.69
C SER A 347 12.85 -24.90 -14.74
N LYS A 348 13.68 -25.10 -15.77
CA LYS A 348 14.56 -26.29 -15.84
C LYS A 348 15.49 -26.37 -14.62
N LYS A 349 16.20 -25.28 -14.34
CA LYS A 349 17.14 -25.19 -13.20
C LYS A 349 16.47 -25.25 -11.83
N PHE A 350 15.21 -24.83 -11.73
CA PHE A 350 14.50 -24.76 -10.46
C PHE A 350 13.85 -26.09 -10.07
N VAL A 351 13.41 -26.88 -11.06
CA VAL A 351 12.81 -28.20 -10.84
C VAL A 351 13.88 -29.30 -10.68
N GLU A 352 15.01 -29.19 -11.39
CA GLU A 352 16.24 -29.96 -11.10
C GLU A 352 16.71 -29.74 -9.64
#